data_AF-O76303-F1
#
_entry.id   AF-O76303-F1
#
_cell.length_a   1.000
_cell.length_b   1.000
_cell.length_c   1.000
_cell.angle_alpha   90.00
_cell.angle_beta   90.00
_cell.angle_gamma   90.00
#
_symmetry.space_group_name_H-M   'P 1'
#
loop_
_entity.id
_entity.type
_entity.pdbx_description
1 polymer ?
#
loop_
_entity_poly.entity_id
_entity_poly.type
_entity_poly.pdbx_seq_one_letter_code
_entity_poly.pdbx_strand_id
1 'polypeptide(L)'
;TFSCVGVFMNGKVDIIPNEVGNRITPSVVYIGNGKKIVGDAAMPYLVSEPKNTIYAIKRLIGRRFSDPEVQNEIPHLGYKVIDKNNHPYVEINNNGVIEHYSPEEISSMILYKMKSVAESYLGYQINESVVTVPAYFNDNQRKSTFDAGKIIGLKITRIINEPTAASLAYGLDRKNQDSVNILVYDLGGGTFDISLLTVEDSFFEVLATSGDTHL
;
A
#
# COMPACT_ATOMS: atom_id res chain seq x y z
N THR A 1 -2.61 -2.59 6.19
CA THR A 1 -1.93 -2.36 7.49
C THR A 1 -0.43 -2.59 7.40
N PHE A 2 0.01 -3.59 6.65
CA PHE A 2 1.42 -3.86 6.40
C PHE A 2 1.74 -3.77 4.91
N SER A 3 3.03 -3.63 4.61
CA SER A 3 3.61 -3.75 3.28
C SER A 3 4.59 -4.93 3.26
N CYS A 4 4.70 -5.57 2.10
CA CYS A 4 5.59 -6.69 1.85
C CYS A 4 6.37 -6.41 0.57
N VAL A 5 7.63 -6.83 0.51
CA VAL A 5 8.45 -6.73 -0.70
C VAL A 5 9.08 -8.08 -1.00
N GLY A 6 9.02 -8.46 -2.28
CA GLY A 6 9.56 -9.71 -2.77
C GLY A 6 10.35 -9.51 -4.07
N VAL A 7 11.22 -10.47 -4.37
CA VAL A 7 12.02 -10.49 -5.59
C VAL A 7 11.88 -11.85 -6.27
N PHE A 8 11.74 -11.86 -7.59
CA PHE A 8 11.85 -13.09 -8.36
C PHE A 8 13.28 -13.23 -8.88
N MET A 9 14.01 -14.22 -8.38
CA MET A 9 15.41 -14.47 -8.75
C MET A 9 15.68 -15.97 -8.77
N ASN A 10 16.48 -16.43 -9.73
CA ASN A 10 16.86 -17.83 -9.87
C ASN A 10 15.64 -18.80 -9.94
N GLY A 11 14.58 -18.38 -10.63
CA GLY A 11 13.39 -19.19 -10.84
C GLY A 11 12.43 -19.30 -9.65
N LYS A 12 12.68 -18.56 -8.55
CA LYS A 12 11.83 -18.57 -7.36
C LYS A 12 11.50 -17.15 -6.89
N VAL A 13 10.36 -17.01 -6.22
CA VAL A 13 10.03 -15.81 -5.44
C VAL A 13 10.68 -15.92 -4.07
N ASP A 14 11.35 -14.86 -3.64
CA ASP A 14 11.86 -14.70 -2.29
C ASP A 14 11.22 -13.48 -1.62
N ILE A 15 10.77 -13.63 -0.37
CA ILE A 15 10.15 -12.55 0.41
C ILE A 15 11.21 -11.99 1.34
N ILE A 16 11.53 -10.71 1.13
CA ILE A 16 12.70 -10.08 1.73
C ILE A 16 12.37 -9.67 3.17
N PRO A 17 13.13 -10.17 4.18
CA PRO A 17 12.99 -9.69 5.54
C PRO A 17 13.52 -8.26 5.66
N ASN A 18 12.88 -7.44 6.50
CA ASN A 18 13.36 -6.13 6.86
C ASN A 18 14.52 -6.20 7.88
N GLU A 19 15.02 -5.05 8.33
CA GLU A 19 16.19 -4.95 9.21
C GLU A 19 16.03 -5.62 10.59
N VAL A 20 14.79 -5.90 11.03
CA VAL A 20 14.51 -6.64 12.27
C VAL A 20 14.12 -8.10 12.02
N GLY A 21 14.22 -8.58 10.78
CA GLY A 21 13.94 -9.96 10.39
C GLY A 21 12.49 -10.25 10.00
N ASN A 22 11.61 -9.25 10.00
CA ASN A 22 10.19 -9.43 9.65
C ASN A 22 9.98 -9.42 8.14
N ARG A 23 9.19 -10.35 7.62
CA ARG A 23 8.84 -10.41 6.17
C ARG A 23 7.73 -9.45 5.75
N ILE A 24 7.10 -8.79 6.71
CA ILE A 24 6.13 -7.74 6.52
C ILE A 24 6.56 -6.54 7.36
N THR A 25 6.38 -5.34 6.84
CA THR A 25 6.74 -4.10 7.54
C THR A 25 5.47 -3.28 7.77
N PRO A 26 5.22 -2.76 8.98
CA PRO A 26 4.07 -1.90 9.23
C PRO A 26 4.01 -0.71 8.26
N SER A 27 2.83 -0.43 7.70
CA SER A 27 2.60 0.75 6.87
C SER A 27 2.32 1.97 7.76
N VAL A 28 3.29 2.30 8.61
CA VAL A 28 3.20 3.35 9.63
C VAL A 28 4.36 4.33 9.45
N VAL A 29 4.05 5.62 9.50
CA VAL A 29 5.00 6.72 9.33
C VAL A 29 4.88 7.65 10.53
N TYR A 30 5.95 7.84 11.30
CA TYR A 30 6.04 8.88 12.30
C TYR A 30 6.80 10.09 11.74
N ILE A 31 6.26 11.29 11.92
CA ILE A 31 6.88 12.56 11.51
C ILE A 31 6.90 13.51 12.71
N GLY A 32 8.08 13.75 13.25
CA GLY A 32 8.25 14.66 14.39
C GLY A 32 9.71 14.78 14.81
N ASN A 33 10.02 15.82 15.57
CA ASN A 33 11.37 16.11 16.03
C ASN A 33 12.41 16.16 14.90
N GLY A 34 12.01 16.70 13.73
CA GLY A 34 12.85 16.77 12.53
C GLY A 34 13.18 15.42 11.89
N LYS A 35 12.51 14.33 12.29
CA LYS A 35 12.73 12.97 11.78
C LYS A 35 11.48 12.43 11.10
N LYS A 36 11.69 11.58 10.10
CA LYS A 36 10.67 10.75 9.45
C LYS A 36 11.08 9.29 9.67
N ILE A 37 10.27 8.54 10.41
CA ILE A 37 10.53 7.15 10.78
C ILE A 37 9.42 6.30 10.19
N VAL A 38 9.76 5.14 9.60
CA VAL A 38 8.81 4.30 8.88
C VAL A 38 8.96 2.84 9.32
N GLY A 39 7.87 2.09 9.37
CA GLY A 39 7.88 0.65 9.65
C GLY A 39 7.87 0.33 11.14
N ASP A 40 8.55 -0.74 11.52
CA ASP A 40 8.60 -1.23 12.91
C ASP A 40 9.07 -0.14 13.89
N ALA A 41 10.05 0.67 13.48
CA ALA A 41 10.57 1.76 14.31
C ALA A 41 9.56 2.89 14.57
N ALA A 42 8.50 3.01 13.74
CA ALA A 42 7.44 4.00 13.93
C ALA A 42 6.32 3.50 14.86
N MET A 43 6.21 2.18 15.08
CA MET A 43 5.13 1.58 15.87
C MET A 43 5.01 2.12 17.31
N PRO A 44 6.10 2.32 18.07
CA PRO A 44 5.99 2.86 19.44
C PRO A 44 5.31 4.25 19.50
N TYR A 45 5.43 5.04 18.43
CA TYR A 45 4.89 6.40 18.37
C TYR A 45 3.38 6.45 18.18
N LEU A 46 2.73 5.34 17.78
CA LEU A 46 1.27 5.23 17.76
C LEU A 46 0.65 5.52 19.14
N VAL A 47 1.39 5.21 20.22
CA VAL A 47 0.94 5.43 21.59
C VAL A 47 1.51 6.74 22.14
N SER A 48 2.80 7.01 21.94
CA SER A 48 3.44 8.19 22.55
C SER A 48 3.13 9.50 21.83
N GLU A 49 3.01 9.48 20.50
CA GLU A 49 2.81 10.66 19.65
C GLU A 49 1.79 10.38 18.53
N PRO A 50 0.53 10.03 18.86
CA PRO A 50 -0.46 9.55 17.90
C PRO A 50 -0.79 10.58 16.80
N LYS A 51 -0.81 11.87 17.15
CA LYS A 51 -1.09 12.97 16.20
C LYS A 51 -0.02 13.11 15.11
N ASN A 52 1.17 12.61 15.39
CA ASN A 52 2.34 12.68 14.52
C ASN A 52 2.66 11.33 13.87
N THR A 53 1.80 10.32 14.08
CA THR A 53 2.00 8.96 13.59
C THR A 53 0.87 8.57 12.66
N ILE A 54 1.19 8.48 11.38
CA ILE A 54 0.28 8.21 10.28
C ILE A 54 0.23 6.71 10.01
N TYR A 55 -0.97 6.18 9.90
CA TYR A 55 -1.27 4.79 9.52
C TYR A 55 -2.51 4.77 8.62
N ALA A 56 -2.80 3.64 7.97
CA ALA A 56 -3.99 3.47 7.14
C ALA A 56 -4.18 4.52 6.01
N ILE A 57 -3.10 5.20 5.60
CA ILE A 57 -3.13 6.25 4.58
C ILE A 57 -3.69 5.80 3.22
N LYS A 58 -3.61 4.49 2.91
CA LYS A 58 -4.22 3.86 1.73
C LYS A 58 -5.73 4.10 1.65
N ARG A 59 -6.40 4.39 2.76
CA ARG A 59 -7.83 4.74 2.81
C ARG A 59 -8.11 6.13 2.23
N LEU A 60 -7.11 7.02 2.18
CA LEU A 60 -7.24 8.41 1.70
C LEU A 60 -6.67 8.62 0.28
N ILE A 61 -5.79 7.74 -0.19
CA ILE A 61 -5.07 7.92 -1.46
C ILE A 61 -6.01 8.00 -2.65
N GLY A 62 -5.82 8.98 -3.54
CA GLY A 62 -6.62 9.20 -4.74
C GLY A 62 -8.10 9.54 -4.51
N ARG A 63 -8.52 9.79 -3.26
CA ARG A 63 -9.87 10.24 -2.92
C ARG A 63 -9.96 11.75 -2.83
N ARG A 64 -11.20 12.25 -2.88
CA ARG A 64 -11.51 13.66 -2.56
C ARG A 64 -11.74 13.80 -1.07
N PHE A 65 -11.47 14.98 -0.51
CA PHE A 65 -11.74 15.23 0.91
C PHE A 65 -13.23 15.04 1.19
N SER A 66 -14.10 15.54 0.31
CA SER A 66 -15.56 15.42 0.43
C SER A 66 -16.13 14.01 0.19
N ASP A 67 -15.30 13.00 -0.09
CA ASP A 67 -15.77 11.62 -0.29
C ASP A 67 -16.39 11.09 1.02
N PRO A 68 -17.63 10.55 1.00
CA PRO A 68 -18.25 9.99 2.20
C PRO A 68 -17.37 8.95 2.91
N GLU A 69 -16.62 8.14 2.17
CA GLU A 69 -15.69 7.20 2.78
C GLU A 69 -14.60 7.94 3.55
N VAL A 70 -14.00 8.99 2.98
CA VAL A 70 -12.99 9.80 3.68
C VAL A 70 -13.58 10.46 4.93
N GLN A 71 -14.79 11.02 4.83
CA GLN A 71 -15.45 11.66 5.97
C GLN A 71 -15.78 10.67 7.09
N ASN A 72 -16.14 9.43 6.75
CA ASN A 72 -16.36 8.36 7.72
C ASN A 72 -15.05 7.87 8.36
N GLU A 73 -13.93 7.91 7.64
CA GLU A 73 -12.62 7.49 8.15
C GLU A 73 -12.02 8.50 9.13
N ILE A 74 -12.13 9.80 8.85
CA ILE A 74 -11.46 10.88 9.63
C ILE A 74 -11.67 10.78 11.15
N PRO A 75 -12.89 10.52 11.68
CA PRO A 75 -13.12 10.37 13.12
C PRO A 75 -12.36 9.23 13.79
N HIS A 76 -11.93 8.23 13.02
CA HIS A 76 -11.23 7.04 13.52
C HIS A 76 -9.70 7.17 13.41
N LEU A 77 -9.20 8.23 12.78
CA LEU A 77 -7.76 8.46 12.61
C LEU A 77 -7.16 9.18 13.82
N GLY A 78 -5.97 8.75 14.23
CA GLY A 78 -5.22 9.36 15.33
C GLY A 78 -4.53 10.69 14.99
N TYR A 79 -4.57 11.09 13.71
CA TYR A 79 -3.89 12.25 13.15
C TYR A 79 -4.88 13.15 12.41
N LYS A 80 -4.51 14.42 12.21
CA LYS A 80 -5.40 15.42 11.60
C LYS A 80 -5.36 15.32 10.07
N VAL A 81 -6.54 15.26 9.47
CA VAL A 81 -6.73 15.38 8.02
C VAL A 81 -7.44 16.70 7.73
N ILE A 82 -6.94 17.44 6.75
CA ILE A 82 -7.48 18.74 6.31
C ILE A 82 -7.86 18.69 4.83
N ASP A 83 -8.75 19.60 4.45
CA ASP A 83 -9.06 19.85 3.06
C ASP A 83 -8.06 20.82 2.43
N LYS A 84 -7.50 20.45 1.28
CA LYS A 84 -6.75 21.34 0.39
C LYS A 84 -7.30 21.21 -1.03
N ASN A 85 -8.18 22.12 -1.41
CA ASN A 85 -8.83 22.14 -2.73
C ASN A 85 -9.60 20.84 -3.05
N ASN A 86 -10.36 20.34 -2.08
CA ASN A 86 -11.07 19.06 -2.11
C ASN A 86 -10.18 17.82 -2.18
N HIS A 87 -8.92 17.91 -1.75
CA HIS A 87 -8.01 16.78 -1.57
C HIS A 87 -7.66 16.62 -0.09
N PRO A 88 -7.68 15.39 0.46
CA PRO A 88 -7.29 15.17 1.83
C PRO A 88 -5.77 15.32 1.98
N TYR A 89 -5.34 16.08 2.98
CA TYR A 89 -3.94 16.21 3.37
C TYR A 89 -3.80 15.90 4.86
N VAL A 90 -2.70 15.23 5.23
CA VAL A 90 -2.31 15.06 6.62
C VAL A 90 -1.64 16.32 7.12
N GLU A 91 -2.12 16.88 8.23
CA GLU A 91 -1.47 18.00 8.90
C GLU A 91 -0.64 17.51 10.09
N ILE A 92 0.66 17.80 10.06
CA ILE A 92 1.61 17.48 11.12
C ILE A 92 2.13 18.78 11.75
N ASN A 93 2.15 18.83 13.09
CA ASN A 93 2.84 19.87 13.83
C ASN A 93 4.21 19.34 14.27
N ASN A 94 5.27 19.86 13.65
CA ASN A 94 6.64 19.52 13.97
C ASN A 94 7.28 20.70 14.71
N ASN A 95 7.23 20.67 16.04
CA ASN A 95 7.82 21.70 16.92
C ASN A 95 7.38 23.13 16.59
N GLY A 96 6.08 23.33 16.33
CA GLY A 96 5.48 24.63 16.02
C GLY A 96 5.44 24.96 14.53
N VAL A 97 6.09 24.17 13.68
CA VAL A 97 5.98 24.29 12.21
C VAL A 97 4.87 23.35 11.72
N ILE A 98 3.87 23.92 11.07
CA ILE A 98 2.78 23.16 10.45
C ILE A 98 3.21 22.71 9.06
N GLU A 99 3.22 21.40 8.84
CA GLU A 99 3.52 20.76 7.57
C GLU A 99 2.29 20.01 7.05
N HIS A 100 2.10 20.00 5.74
CA HIS A 100 1.00 19.30 5.07
C HIS A 100 1.56 18.26 4.12
N TYR A 101 1.09 17.03 4.25
CA TYR A 101 1.51 15.90 3.42
C TYR A 101 0.32 15.30 2.69
N SER A 102 0.47 15.07 1.39
CA SER A 102 -0.53 14.33 0.62
C SER A 102 -0.47 12.83 0.96
N PRO A 103 -1.56 12.07 0.73
CA PRO A 103 -1.55 10.61 0.87
C PRO A 103 -0.46 9.93 0.02
N GLU A 104 -0.18 10.48 -1.16
CA GLU A 104 0.90 10.02 -2.05
C GLU A 104 2.28 10.24 -1.44
N GLU A 105 2.52 11.41 -0.82
CA GLU A 105 3.80 11.68 -0.15
C GLU A 105 4.03 10.72 1.02
N ILE A 106 3.03 10.49 1.87
CA ILE A 106 3.15 9.51 2.96
C ILE A 106 3.34 8.09 2.41
N SER A 107 2.58 7.70 1.38
CA SER A 107 2.72 6.39 0.73
C SER A 107 4.10 6.23 0.09
N SER A 108 4.69 7.30 -0.44
CA SER A 108 6.05 7.30 -0.99
C SER A 108 7.09 6.99 0.07
N MET A 109 6.91 7.42 1.32
CA MET A 109 7.83 7.09 2.43
C MET A 109 7.79 5.60 2.75
N ILE A 110 6.60 4.98 2.67
CA ILE A 110 6.42 3.52 2.83
C ILE A 110 7.07 2.77 1.67
N LEU A 111 6.84 3.21 0.42
CA LEU A 111 7.49 2.61 -0.76
C LEU A 111 9.01 2.75 -0.70
N TYR A 112 9.52 3.89 -0.22
CA TYR A 112 10.95 4.11 -0.05
C TYR A 112 11.54 3.16 0.98
N LYS A 113 10.83 2.92 2.09
CA LYS A 113 11.22 1.92 3.08
C LYS A 113 11.30 0.53 2.45
N MET A 114 10.32 0.14 1.63
CA MET A 114 10.32 -1.18 0.96
C MET A 114 11.46 -1.29 -0.06
N LYS A 115 11.71 -0.23 -0.82
CA LYS A 115 12.85 -0.14 -1.73
C LYS A 115 14.17 -0.30 -0.96
N SER A 116 14.36 0.45 0.12
CA SER A 116 15.59 0.38 0.93
C SER A 116 15.83 -1.00 1.54
N VAL A 117 14.77 -1.69 2.00
CA VAL A 117 14.85 -3.08 2.47
C VAL A 117 15.35 -4.01 1.34
N ALA A 118 14.76 -3.89 0.15
CA ALA A 118 15.14 -4.71 -0.99
C ALA A 118 16.56 -4.39 -1.52
N GLU A 119 16.96 -3.12 -1.57
CA GLU A 119 18.31 -2.70 -1.96
C GLU A 119 19.37 -3.20 -0.98
N SER A 120 19.07 -3.16 0.33
CA SER A 120 19.96 -3.69 1.36
C SER A 120 20.15 -5.19 1.24
N TYR A 121 19.10 -5.93 0.88
CA TYR A 121 19.14 -7.38 0.66
C TYR A 121 19.90 -7.76 -0.62
N LEU A 122 19.68 -7.02 -1.71
CA LEU A 122 20.23 -7.34 -3.03
C LEU A 122 21.62 -6.75 -3.28
N GLY A 123 22.02 -5.72 -2.52
CA GLY A 123 23.33 -5.07 -2.64
C GLY A 123 23.46 -4.11 -3.83
N TYR A 124 22.36 -3.73 -4.49
CA TYR A 124 22.35 -2.77 -5.59
C TYR A 124 21.07 -1.92 -5.61
N GLN A 125 21.10 -0.81 -6.35
CA GLN A 125 19.97 0.12 -6.46
C GLN A 125 18.81 -0.42 -7.29
N ILE A 126 17.59 -0.26 -6.79
CA ILE A 126 16.36 -0.71 -7.45
C ILE A 126 15.66 0.50 -8.08
N ASN A 127 15.45 0.41 -9.39
CA ASN A 127 14.84 1.50 -10.17
C ASN A 127 13.42 1.17 -10.64
N GLU A 128 13.06 -0.10 -10.69
CA GLU A 128 11.79 -0.57 -11.23
C GLU A 128 11.06 -1.50 -10.24
N SER A 129 9.73 -1.45 -10.24
CA SER A 129 8.89 -2.32 -9.42
C SER A 129 7.53 -2.56 -10.04
N VAL A 130 6.87 -3.65 -9.63
CA VAL A 130 5.43 -3.84 -9.79
C VAL A 130 4.79 -3.61 -8.42
N VAL A 131 3.71 -2.82 -8.38
CA VAL A 131 2.99 -2.52 -7.13
C VAL A 131 1.57 -3.06 -7.23
N THR A 132 1.08 -3.66 -6.16
CA THR A 132 -0.27 -4.22 -6.08
C THR A 132 -1.25 -3.19 -5.51
N VAL A 133 -2.50 -3.22 -5.96
CA VAL A 133 -3.61 -2.44 -5.40
C VAL A 133 -4.88 -3.29 -5.30
N PRO A 134 -5.87 -2.93 -4.47
CA PRO A 134 -7.14 -3.64 -4.41
C PRO A 134 -7.83 -3.62 -5.77
N ALA A 135 -8.58 -4.67 -6.11
CA ALA A 135 -9.25 -4.76 -7.41
C ALA A 135 -10.26 -3.61 -7.63
N TYR A 136 -10.90 -3.15 -6.56
CA TYR A 136 -11.89 -2.07 -6.59
C TYR A 136 -11.28 -0.65 -6.67
N PHE A 137 -9.94 -0.50 -6.67
CA PHE A 137 -9.32 0.81 -6.86
C PHE A 137 -9.66 1.39 -8.23
N ASN A 138 -10.18 2.62 -8.23
CA ASN A 138 -10.45 3.38 -9.44
C ASN A 138 -9.18 4.00 -10.05
N ASP A 139 -9.31 4.61 -11.22
CA ASP A 139 -8.19 5.18 -11.98
C ASP A 139 -7.41 6.24 -11.20
N ASN A 140 -8.09 7.08 -10.41
CA ASN A 140 -7.43 8.11 -9.60
C ASN A 140 -6.59 7.48 -8.50
N GLN A 141 -7.10 6.47 -7.81
CA GLN A 141 -6.35 5.77 -6.76
C GLN A 141 -5.14 5.01 -7.32
N ARG A 142 -5.30 4.38 -8.49
CA ARG A 142 -4.19 3.74 -9.22
C ARG A 142 -3.13 4.75 -9.62
N LYS A 143 -3.55 5.90 -10.17
CA LYS A 143 -2.65 6.98 -10.56
C LYS A 143 -1.92 7.58 -9.36
N SER A 144 -2.61 7.86 -8.26
CA SER A 144 -1.99 8.34 -7.03
C SER A 144 -0.98 7.34 -6.46
N THR A 145 -1.24 6.04 -6.55
CA THR A 145 -0.27 5.01 -6.17
C THR A 145 0.97 5.03 -7.09
N PHE A 146 0.77 5.25 -8.38
CA PHE A 146 1.87 5.44 -9.33
C PHE A 146 2.70 6.69 -9.00
N ASP A 147 2.03 7.80 -8.71
CA ASP A 147 2.65 9.08 -8.35
C ASP A 147 3.46 8.95 -7.05
N ALA A 148 3.01 8.17 -6.08
CA ALA A 148 3.77 7.86 -4.87
C ALA A 148 5.13 7.20 -5.18
N GLY A 149 5.20 6.29 -6.16
CA GLY A 149 6.47 5.72 -6.63
C GLY A 149 7.35 6.76 -7.33
N LYS A 150 6.75 7.64 -8.13
CA LYS A 150 7.46 8.71 -8.84
C LYS A 150 8.14 9.70 -7.90
N ILE A 151 7.53 10.04 -6.76
CA ILE A 151 8.10 10.94 -5.75
C ILE A 151 9.50 10.48 -5.29
N ILE A 152 9.73 9.17 -5.20
CA ILE A 152 11.00 8.59 -4.73
C ILE A 152 11.89 8.08 -5.88
N GLY A 153 11.56 8.43 -7.13
CA GLY A 153 12.29 7.97 -8.31
C GLY A 153 12.20 6.47 -8.56
N LEU A 154 11.17 5.80 -8.03
CA LEU A 154 10.90 4.38 -8.30
C LEU A 154 9.91 4.27 -9.46
N LYS A 155 10.37 3.73 -10.60
CA LYS A 155 9.51 3.49 -11.76
C LYS A 155 8.61 2.29 -11.49
N ILE A 156 7.32 2.55 -11.30
CA ILE A 156 6.32 1.48 -11.24
C ILE A 156 6.04 1.05 -12.68
N THR A 157 6.45 -0.15 -13.06
CA THR A 157 6.29 -0.66 -14.44
C THR A 157 4.88 -1.14 -14.70
N ARG A 158 4.20 -1.61 -13.65
CA ARG A 158 2.81 -2.05 -13.70
C ARG A 158 2.16 -1.93 -12.33
N ILE A 159 0.89 -1.53 -12.33
CA ILE A 159 -0.02 -1.76 -11.22
C ILE A 159 -0.82 -3.01 -11.53
N ILE A 160 -0.84 -3.98 -10.61
CA ILE A 160 -1.66 -5.19 -10.73
C ILE A 160 -2.64 -5.27 -9.57
N ASN A 161 -3.75 -5.98 -9.77
CA ASN A 161 -4.69 -6.20 -8.69
C ASN A 161 -4.10 -7.19 -7.68
N GLU A 162 -4.27 -6.92 -6.39
CA GLU A 162 -3.94 -7.83 -5.28
C GLU A 162 -4.48 -9.25 -5.50
N PRO A 163 -5.77 -9.47 -5.83
CA PRO A 163 -6.27 -10.82 -6.10
C PRO A 163 -5.65 -11.47 -7.34
N THR A 164 -5.28 -10.70 -8.36
CA THR A 164 -4.55 -11.23 -9.52
C THR A 164 -3.14 -11.67 -9.11
N ALA A 165 -2.45 -10.88 -8.29
CA ALA A 165 -1.13 -11.22 -7.76
C ALA A 165 -1.19 -12.50 -6.91
N ALA A 166 -2.22 -12.65 -6.08
CA ALA A 166 -2.47 -13.87 -5.31
C ALA A 166 -2.67 -15.08 -6.22
N SER A 167 -3.53 -14.97 -7.23
CA SER A 167 -3.77 -16.07 -8.19
C SER A 167 -2.51 -16.48 -8.97
N LEU A 168 -1.67 -15.50 -9.35
CA LEU A 168 -0.36 -15.75 -9.98
C LEU A 168 0.61 -16.47 -9.03
N ALA A 169 0.62 -16.12 -7.74
CA ALA A 169 1.48 -16.76 -6.75
C ALA A 169 1.16 -18.26 -6.57
N TYR A 170 -0.10 -18.65 -6.75
CA TYR A 170 -0.54 -20.06 -6.71
C TYR A 170 -0.31 -20.82 -8.04
N GLY A 171 0.18 -20.15 -9.09
CA GLY A 171 0.44 -20.77 -10.40
C GLY A 171 -0.84 -21.21 -11.11
N LEU A 172 -1.97 -20.56 -10.83
CA LEU A 172 -3.27 -20.91 -11.42
C LEU A 172 -3.39 -20.50 -12.90
N ASP A 173 -2.46 -19.68 -13.40
CA ASP A 173 -2.25 -19.37 -14.82
C ASP A 173 -1.73 -20.56 -15.65
N ARG A 174 -1.13 -21.57 -15.00
CA ARG A 174 -0.39 -22.65 -15.67
C ARG A 174 -1.20 -23.93 -15.90
N LYS A 175 -2.49 -23.92 -15.57
CA LYS A 175 -3.36 -25.08 -15.82
C LYS A 175 -3.88 -25.00 -17.25
N ASN A 176 -3.50 -25.96 -18.09
CA ASN A 176 -4.03 -26.20 -19.44
C ASN A 176 -5.52 -26.62 -19.38
N GLN A 177 -6.38 -25.75 -18.86
CA GLN A 177 -7.82 -25.96 -18.77
C GLN A 177 -8.53 -24.83 -19.48
N ASP A 178 -9.62 -25.18 -20.16
CA ASP A 178 -10.59 -24.26 -20.75
C ASP A 178 -11.21 -23.42 -19.63
N SER A 179 -10.68 -22.21 -19.39
CA SER A 179 -11.17 -21.20 -18.44
C SER A 179 -11.36 -21.64 -16.97
N VAL A 180 -10.58 -21.09 -16.04
CA VAL A 180 -10.66 -21.39 -14.60
C VAL A 180 -11.23 -20.21 -13.82
N ASN A 181 -12.29 -20.46 -13.04
CA ASN A 181 -12.80 -19.50 -12.07
C ASN A 181 -12.06 -19.63 -10.73
N ILE A 182 -11.59 -18.51 -10.20
CA ILE A 182 -10.82 -18.41 -8.96
C ILE A 182 -11.55 -17.45 -8.02
N LEU A 183 -11.88 -17.91 -6.83
CA LEU A 183 -12.34 -17.04 -5.76
C LEU A 183 -11.16 -16.72 -4.83
N VAL A 184 -10.76 -15.46 -4.77
CA VAL A 184 -9.77 -14.98 -3.80
C VAL A 184 -10.52 -14.48 -2.57
N TYR A 185 -10.17 -15.04 -1.43
CA TYR A 185 -10.65 -14.64 -0.11
C TYR A 185 -9.47 -14.01 0.64
N ASP A 186 -9.47 -12.69 0.80
CA ASP A 186 -8.43 -11.92 1.48
C ASP A 186 -8.98 -11.32 2.78
N LEU A 187 -8.56 -11.87 3.91
CA LEU A 187 -8.93 -11.39 5.24
C LEU A 187 -7.68 -10.84 5.94
N GLY A 188 -7.51 -9.52 5.85
CA GLY A 188 -6.45 -8.78 6.50
C GLY A 188 -6.81 -8.37 7.94
N GLY A 189 -5.88 -7.71 8.62
CA GLY A 189 -6.09 -7.21 9.99
C GLY A 189 -6.95 -5.95 10.10
N GLY A 190 -7.86 -5.69 9.15
CA GLY A 190 -8.67 -4.46 9.13
C GLY A 190 -9.42 -4.21 7.82
N THR A 191 -9.29 -5.12 6.86
CA THR A 191 -10.06 -5.14 5.60
C THR A 191 -10.35 -6.59 5.26
N PHE A 192 -11.51 -6.82 4.66
CA PHE A 192 -11.93 -8.10 4.12
C PHE A 192 -12.36 -7.89 2.68
N ASP A 193 -11.72 -8.59 1.75
CA ASP A 193 -11.99 -8.50 0.33
C ASP A 193 -12.22 -9.90 -0.27
N ILE A 194 -13.28 -10.04 -1.04
CA ILE A 194 -13.53 -11.20 -1.89
C ILE A 194 -13.52 -10.73 -3.34
N SER A 195 -12.73 -11.41 -4.18
CA SER A 195 -12.75 -11.20 -5.63
C SER A 195 -12.95 -12.53 -6.36
N LEU A 196 -13.91 -12.54 -7.30
CA LEU A 196 -14.07 -13.63 -8.26
C LEU A 196 -13.34 -13.24 -9.54
N LEU A 197 -12.41 -14.09 -9.96
CA LEU A 197 -11.63 -13.93 -11.18
C LEU A 197 -11.89 -15.10 -12.12
N THR A 198 -11.72 -14.85 -13.41
CA THR A 198 -11.61 -15.88 -14.43
C THR A 198 -10.24 -15.79 -15.08
N VAL A 199 -9.65 -16.95 -15.36
CA VAL A 199 -8.36 -17.07 -16.03
C VAL A 199 -8.51 -17.91 -17.29
N GLU A 200 -8.20 -17.32 -18.43
CA GLU A 200 -8.24 -17.96 -19.74
C GLU A 200 -6.97 -17.56 -20.51
N ASP A 201 -6.19 -18.52 -21.00
CA ASP A 201 -4.94 -18.25 -21.73
C ASP A 201 -3.99 -17.24 -21.06
N SER A 202 -3.83 -17.33 -19.73
CA SER A 202 -3.06 -16.40 -18.89
C SER A 202 -3.61 -14.96 -18.82
N PHE A 203 -4.79 -14.69 -19.40
CA PHE A 203 -5.54 -13.46 -19.20
C PHE A 203 -6.37 -13.57 -17.91
N PHE A 204 -6.23 -12.56 -17.04
CA PHE A 204 -6.97 -12.48 -15.78
C PHE A 204 -8.05 -11.41 -15.89
N GLU A 205 -9.30 -11.81 -15.70
CA GLU A 205 -10.43 -10.90 -15.61
C GLU A 205 -11.00 -10.93 -14.20
N VAL A 206 -11.25 -9.75 -13.60
CA VAL A 206 -11.99 -9.65 -12.34
C VAL A 206 -13.47 -9.53 -12.68
N LEU A 207 -14.24 -10.58 -12.39
CA LEU A 207 -15.69 -10.62 -12.66
C LEU A 207 -16.51 -9.87 -11.61
N ALA A 208 -16.13 -10.00 -10.35
CA ALA A 208 -16.82 -9.37 -9.23
C ALA A 208 -15.86 -9.13 -8.07
N THR A 209 -16.15 -8.10 -7.28
CA THR A 209 -15.46 -7.84 -6.01
C THR A 209 -16.49 -7.37 -4.98
N SER A 210 -16.35 -7.85 -3.75
CA SER A 210 -17.17 -7.48 -2.59
C SER A 210 -16.29 -7.54 -1.34
N GLY A 211 -16.77 -7.07 -0.19
CA GLY A 211 -15.95 -7.03 1.01
C GLY A 211 -16.49 -6.09 2.08
N ASP A 212 -15.70 -5.93 3.14
CA ASP A 212 -15.88 -4.97 4.22
C ASP A 212 -14.55 -4.26 4.49
N THR A 213 -14.53 -2.94 4.31
CA THR A 213 -13.33 -2.13 4.50
C THR A 213 -13.04 -1.83 5.98
N HIS A 214 -13.89 -2.26 6.93
CA HIS A 214 -13.80 -2.01 8.37
C HIS A 214 -14.11 -3.24 9.24
N LEU A 215 -13.57 -4.41 8.88
CA LEU A 215 -13.75 -5.66 9.64
C LEU A 215 -12.65 -5.90 10.68
#